data_AF-D8M244-F1
#
_entry.id   AF-D8M244-F1
#
_cell.length_a   1.000
_cell.length_b   1.000
_cell.length_c   1.000
_cell.angle_alpha   90.00
_cell.angle_beta   90.00
_cell.angle_gamma   90.00
#
_symmetry.space_group_name_H-M   'P 1'
#
loop_
_entity.id
_entity.type
_entity.pdbx_description
1 polymer ?
#
loop_
_entity_poly.entity_id
_entity_poly.type
_entity_poly.pdbx_seq_one_letter_code
_entity_poly.pdbx_strand_id
1 'polypeptide(L)'
;MFQPSSYLKRIAAPLSALLSKATSVGVHIRTQPSFADSAAKTHERGTGDVVTQQSVEKMLPKLKELMGDRGNLMFLAGDSEEFDSLMEREFPGRVLRVQKLELQNVGRNPSESALMRAVMELHLLSLCNHLVVTPNSRFSTVAVGLNTNCRSVEYFS
;
A
#
# COMPACT_ATOMS: atom_id res chain seq x y z
N MET A 1 19.29 1.58 -4.04
CA MET A 1 19.95 2.77 -3.47
C MET A 1 18.94 3.72 -2.78
N PHE A 2 17.86 3.20 -2.19
CA PHE A 2 16.89 4.03 -1.47
C PHE A 2 17.02 3.75 0.02
N GLN A 3 17.37 4.76 0.80
CA GLN A 3 17.33 4.69 2.27
C GLN A 3 16.55 5.89 2.79
N PRO A 4 15.48 5.67 3.59
CA PRO A 4 14.73 6.77 4.16
C PRO A 4 15.63 7.61 5.08
N SER A 5 15.37 8.92 5.13
CA SER A 5 16.05 9.81 6.06
C SER A 5 15.82 9.37 7.51
N SER A 6 16.72 9.76 8.42
CA SER A 6 16.58 9.49 9.86
C SER A 6 15.27 10.04 10.42
N TYR A 7 14.79 11.16 9.88
CA TYR A 7 13.47 11.73 10.21
C TYR A 7 12.33 10.77 9.83
N LEU A 8 12.29 10.30 8.59
CA LEU A 8 11.26 9.37 8.13
C LEU A 8 11.32 8.02 8.86
N LYS A 9 12.52 7.50 9.14
CA LYS A 9 12.69 6.29 9.95
C LYS A 9 12.08 6.46 11.35
N ARG A 10 12.27 7.63 11.98
CA ARG A 10 11.69 7.92 13.30
C ARG A 10 10.17 7.96 13.26
N ILE A 11 9.58 8.55 12.22
CA ILE A 11 8.11 8.60 12.06
C ILE A 11 7.55 7.22 11.76
N ALA A 12 8.23 6.43 10.91
CA ALA A 12 7.82 5.08 10.54
C ALA A 12 8.09 4.03 11.62
N ALA A 13 8.89 4.35 12.64
CA ALA A 13 9.37 3.40 13.65
C ALA A 13 8.26 2.62 14.36
N PRO A 14 7.13 3.23 14.79
CA PRO A 14 6.06 2.50 15.45
C PRO A 14 5.47 1.39 14.56
N LEU A 15 5.18 1.70 13.29
CA LEU A 15 4.64 0.75 12.33
C LEU A 15 5.69 -0.31 11.95
N SER A 16 6.93 0.12 11.75
CA SER A 16 8.05 -0.79 11.43
C SER A 16 8.27 -1.82 12.55
N ALA A 17 8.18 -1.39 13.81
CA ALA A 17 8.31 -2.26 14.97
C ALA A 17 7.19 -3.31 15.03
N LEU A 18 5.95 -2.95 14.69
CA LEU A 18 4.84 -3.90 14.60
C LEU A 18 5.05 -4.92 13.48
N LEU A 19 5.40 -4.44 12.27
CA LEU A 19 5.63 -5.31 11.10
C LEU A 19 6.83 -6.25 11.29
N SER A 20 7.83 -5.86 12.07
CA SER A 20 8.99 -6.72 12.36
C SER A 20 8.72 -7.85 13.36
N LYS A 21 7.65 -7.74 14.17
CA LYS A 21 7.32 -8.71 15.24
C LYS A 21 6.35 -9.80 14.80
N ALA A 22 5.73 -9.65 13.64
CA ALA A 22 4.71 -10.55 13.13
C ALA A 22 4.98 -10.84 11.65
N THR A 23 4.44 -11.95 11.16
CA THR A 23 4.36 -12.13 9.70
C THR A 23 3.44 -11.04 9.14
N SER A 24 3.87 -10.36 8.08
CA SER A 24 3.16 -9.21 7.54
C SER A 24 2.86 -9.35 6.04
N VAL A 25 1.69 -8.83 5.66
CA VAL A 25 1.21 -8.76 4.28
C VAL A 25 1.09 -7.29 3.89
N GLY A 26 1.96 -6.83 3.00
CA GLY A 26 1.90 -5.50 2.42
C GLY A 26 0.95 -5.49 1.24
N VAL A 27 -0.09 -4.67 1.30
CA VAL A 27 -1.11 -4.54 0.26
C VAL A 27 -1.01 -3.15 -0.35
N HIS A 28 -0.82 -3.06 -1.67
CA HIS A 28 -0.81 -1.80 -2.40
C HIS A 28 -1.92 -1.76 -3.46
N ILE A 29 -2.90 -0.88 -3.25
CA ILE A 29 -4.06 -0.70 -4.13
C ILE A 29 -4.04 0.70 -4.74
N ARG A 30 -3.98 0.75 -6.07
CA ARG A 30 -4.25 1.96 -6.86
C ARG A 30 -5.69 1.91 -7.34
N THR A 31 -6.50 2.90 -6.97
CA THR A 31 -7.91 2.96 -7.40
C THR A 31 -8.08 3.87 -8.62
N GLN A 32 -9.27 3.85 -9.22
CA GLN A 32 -9.60 4.88 -10.19
C GLN A 32 -9.68 6.25 -9.49
N PRO A 33 -9.27 7.35 -10.15
CA PRO A 33 -9.51 8.67 -9.62
C PRO A 33 -11.02 8.88 -9.45
N SER A 34 -11.45 9.35 -8.28
CA SER A 34 -12.85 9.70 -8.06
C SER A 34 -13.24 10.87 -8.98
N PHE A 35 -14.53 11.00 -9.34
CA PHE A 35 -15.02 12.15 -10.11
C PHE A 35 -14.78 13.49 -9.39
N ALA A 36 -14.50 13.52 -8.09
CA ALA A 36 -14.15 14.75 -7.35
C ALA A 36 -12.69 15.20 -7.57
N ASP A 37 -11.80 14.29 -8.01
CA ASP A 37 -10.41 14.59 -8.40
C ASP A 37 -10.29 15.05 -9.87
N SER A 38 -11.40 15.46 -10.47
CA SER A 38 -11.56 15.70 -11.91
C SER A 38 -10.79 16.90 -12.47
N ALA A 39 -10.02 17.62 -11.65
CA ALA A 39 -8.97 18.52 -12.14
C ALA A 39 -7.83 17.78 -12.87
N ALA A 40 -7.74 16.45 -12.73
CA ALA A 40 -6.76 15.59 -13.42
C ALA A 40 -7.27 14.96 -14.74
N LYS A 41 -8.46 15.36 -15.24
CA LYS A 41 -9.06 14.75 -16.45
C LYS A 41 -8.43 15.17 -17.78
N THR A 42 -7.51 16.12 -17.78
CA THR A 42 -6.85 16.59 -19.01
C THR A 42 -5.38 16.19 -19.01
N HIS A 43 -5.09 15.15 -19.78
CA HIS A 43 -3.77 14.79 -20.29
C HIS A 43 -2.82 14.06 -19.34
N GLU A 44 -3.16 12.81 -19.02
CA GLU A 44 -2.32 11.62 -19.22
C GLU A 44 -3.08 10.42 -18.63
N ARG A 45 -3.34 9.39 -19.45
CA ARG A 45 -3.79 8.08 -18.94
C ARG A 45 -2.74 7.64 -17.93
N GLY A 46 -3.05 7.76 -16.63
CA GLY A 46 -2.14 7.36 -15.56
C GLY A 46 -1.65 5.95 -15.83
N THR A 47 -0.35 5.82 -16.12
CA THR A 47 0.25 4.58 -16.61
C THR A 47 0.29 3.55 -15.48
N GLY A 48 -0.65 2.61 -15.49
CA GLY A 48 -0.73 1.48 -14.56
C GLY A 48 -2.18 1.01 -14.42
N ASP A 49 -2.36 -0.27 -14.08
CA ASP A 49 -3.70 -0.82 -13.87
C ASP A 49 -4.32 -0.24 -12.60
N VAL A 50 -5.65 -0.32 -12.52
CA VAL A 50 -6.43 0.08 -11.35
C VAL A 50 -7.10 -1.15 -10.78
N VAL A 51 -7.15 -1.24 -9.47
CA VAL A 51 -7.84 -2.33 -8.78
C VAL A 51 -9.32 -2.00 -8.73
N THR A 52 -10.15 -2.94 -9.18
CA THR A 52 -11.61 -2.85 -9.06
C THR A 52 -12.09 -3.59 -7.82
N GLN A 53 -13.31 -3.32 -7.36
CA GLN A 53 -14.00 -4.12 -6.35
C GLN A 53 -13.93 -5.62 -6.65
N GLN A 54 -14.23 -6.01 -7.91
CA GLN A 54 -14.20 -7.41 -8.34
C GLN A 54 -12.80 -8.03 -8.20
N SER A 55 -11.75 -7.27 -8.52
CA SER A 55 -10.36 -7.72 -8.36
C SER A 55 -9.99 -7.93 -6.88
N VAL A 56 -10.48 -7.06 -5.99
CA VAL A 56 -10.31 -7.25 -4.54
C VAL A 56 -11.04 -8.51 -4.08
N GLU A 57 -12.30 -8.68 -4.46
CA GLU A 57 -13.11 -9.84 -4.08
C GLU A 57 -12.48 -11.17 -4.52
N LYS A 58 -11.93 -11.23 -5.74
CA LYS A 58 -11.17 -12.39 -6.22
C LYS A 58 -9.89 -12.65 -5.42
N MET A 59 -9.25 -11.59 -4.91
CA MET A 59 -8.01 -11.66 -4.15
C MET A 59 -8.25 -11.98 -2.66
N LEU A 60 -9.46 -11.76 -2.14
CA LEU A 60 -9.78 -11.99 -0.72
C LEU A 60 -9.45 -13.40 -0.22
N PRO A 61 -9.73 -14.50 -0.94
CA PRO A 61 -9.34 -15.83 -0.49
C PRO A 61 -7.83 -15.96 -0.28
N LYS A 62 -7.03 -15.40 -1.20
CA LYS A 62 -5.56 -15.42 -1.08
C LYS A 62 -5.08 -14.53 0.06
N LEU A 63 -5.68 -13.35 0.24
CA LEU A 63 -5.39 -12.51 1.40
C LEU A 63 -5.73 -13.22 2.72
N LYS A 64 -6.84 -13.96 2.79
CA LYS A 64 -7.20 -14.77 3.96
C LYS A 64 -6.19 -15.88 4.22
N GLU A 65 -5.70 -16.55 3.18
CA GLU A 65 -4.62 -17.54 3.28
C GLU A 65 -3.33 -16.91 3.85
N LEU A 66 -2.89 -15.78 3.29
CA LEU A 66 -1.67 -15.09 3.71
C LEU A 66 -1.78 -14.50 5.13
N MET A 67 -2.96 -13.97 5.48
CA MET A 67 -3.23 -13.43 6.81
C MET A 67 -3.40 -14.53 7.86
N GLY A 68 -3.85 -15.73 7.44
CA GLY A 68 -4.07 -16.87 8.32
C GLY A 68 -4.97 -16.58 9.52
N ASP A 69 -5.02 -17.56 10.42
CA ASP A 69 -5.92 -17.53 11.58
C ASP A 69 -5.36 -16.74 12.77
N ARG A 70 -4.06 -16.41 12.80
CA ARG A 70 -3.43 -15.79 13.99
C ARG A 70 -2.34 -14.78 13.65
N GLY A 71 -2.44 -13.60 14.25
CA GLY A 71 -1.32 -12.70 14.54
C GLY A 71 -0.68 -11.97 13.36
N ASN A 72 -0.96 -12.34 12.11
CA ASN A 72 -0.39 -11.64 10.96
C ASN A 72 -1.01 -10.24 10.81
N LEU A 73 -0.20 -9.29 10.35
CA LEU A 73 -0.60 -7.90 10.18
C LEU A 73 -0.63 -7.53 8.70
N MET A 74 -1.65 -6.79 8.30
CA MET A 74 -1.74 -6.18 6.98
C MET A 74 -1.22 -4.75 7.05
N PHE A 75 -0.32 -4.36 6.16
CA PHE A 75 -0.04 -2.95 5.90
C PHE A 75 -0.69 -2.54 4.60
N LEU A 76 -1.66 -1.62 4.66
CA LEU A 76 -2.44 -1.18 3.51
C LEU A 76 -1.94 0.20 3.04
N ALA A 77 -1.48 0.25 1.79
CA ALA A 77 -1.07 1.45 1.09
C ALA A 77 -1.93 1.64 -0.16
N GLY A 78 -2.12 2.89 -0.58
CA GLY A 78 -2.90 3.22 -1.76
C GLY A 78 -3.06 4.71 -1.95
N ASP A 79 -3.82 5.11 -2.97
CA ASP A 79 -4.14 6.50 -3.29
C ASP A 79 -5.57 6.91 -2.89
N SER A 80 -6.35 6.01 -2.29
CA SER A 80 -7.67 6.29 -1.72
C SER A 80 -7.99 5.43 -0.49
N GLU A 81 -9.11 5.73 0.17
CA GLU A 81 -9.64 4.99 1.32
C GLU A 81 -10.78 4.02 0.92
N GLU A 82 -11.00 3.81 -0.38
CA GLU A 82 -12.14 3.07 -0.93
C GLU A 82 -12.29 1.66 -0.33
N PHE A 83 -11.17 0.98 -0.07
CA PHE A 83 -11.15 -0.39 0.43
C PHE A 83 -10.89 -0.50 1.94
N ASP A 84 -10.80 0.62 2.67
CA ASP A 84 -10.40 0.62 4.08
C ASP A 84 -11.41 -0.12 4.95
N SER A 85 -12.69 0.22 4.80
CA SER A 85 -13.77 -0.44 5.55
C SER A 85 -13.92 -1.91 5.18
N LEU A 86 -13.66 -2.27 3.92
CA LEU A 86 -13.67 -3.66 3.49
C LEU A 86 -12.53 -4.45 4.17
N MET A 87 -11.30 -3.94 4.10
CA MET A 87 -10.14 -4.62 4.67
C MET A 87 -10.25 -4.73 6.19
N GLU A 88 -10.71 -3.68 6.87
CA GLU A 88 -10.92 -3.72 8.32
C GLU A 88 -12.04 -4.71 8.71
N ARG A 89 -13.10 -4.83 7.90
CA ARG A 89 -14.16 -5.83 8.14
C ARG A 89 -13.66 -7.26 7.98
N GLU A 90 -12.84 -7.53 6.97
CA GLU A 90 -12.30 -8.87 6.72
C GLU A 90 -11.15 -9.21 7.68
N PHE A 91 -10.40 -8.21 8.15
CA PHE A 91 -9.22 -8.38 9.01
C PHE A 91 -9.25 -7.44 10.24
N PRO A 92 -10.25 -7.56 11.12
CA PRO A 92 -10.49 -6.61 12.20
C PRO A 92 -9.31 -6.52 13.17
N GLY A 93 -8.88 -5.29 13.44
CA GLY A 93 -7.76 -4.97 14.33
C GLY A 93 -6.39 -5.38 13.79
N ARG A 94 -6.30 -5.80 12.52
CA ARG A 94 -5.05 -6.29 11.90
C ARG A 94 -4.60 -5.46 10.71
N VAL A 95 -5.31 -4.38 10.36
CA VAL A 95 -4.94 -3.48 9.27
C VAL A 95 -4.20 -2.26 9.80
N LEU A 96 -2.99 -2.04 9.29
CA LEU A 96 -2.14 -0.90 9.58
C LEU A 96 -2.10 0.04 8.39
N ARG A 97 -2.15 1.35 8.65
CA ARG A 97 -2.04 2.40 7.64
C ARG A 97 -1.18 3.54 8.15
N VAL A 98 -0.63 4.30 7.22
CA VAL A 98 -0.14 5.64 7.53
C VAL A 98 -1.33 6.55 7.82
N GLN A 99 -1.34 7.13 9.02
CA GLN A 99 -2.34 8.12 9.42
C GLN A 99 -1.72 9.53 9.44
N LYS A 100 -2.57 10.57 9.35
CA LYS A 100 -2.22 11.98 9.55
C LYS A 100 -1.28 12.61 8.50
N LEU A 101 -0.92 11.89 7.45
CA LEU A 101 -0.28 12.45 6.26
C LEU A 101 -1.27 12.42 5.09
N GLU A 102 -1.25 13.47 4.28
CA GLU A 102 -2.14 13.61 3.13
C GLU A 102 -2.10 12.40 2.21
N LEU A 103 -3.28 11.85 1.93
CA LEU A 103 -3.49 10.78 0.96
C LEU A 103 -3.65 11.43 -0.41
N GLN A 104 -2.65 11.29 -1.27
CA GLN A 104 -2.70 11.83 -2.63
C GLN A 104 -1.83 10.99 -3.56
N ASN A 105 -2.25 10.86 -4.81
CA ASN A 105 -1.41 10.33 -5.87
C ASN A 105 -0.24 11.31 -6.14
N VAL A 106 1.00 10.86 -5.89
CA VAL A 106 2.22 11.69 -5.97
C VAL A 106 2.75 11.90 -7.40
N GLY A 107 1.86 12.14 -8.36
CA GLY A 107 2.18 12.28 -9.79
C GLY A 107 2.72 13.65 -10.21
N ARG A 108 1.90 14.71 -10.12
CA ARG A 108 2.30 16.10 -10.45
C ARG A 108 2.04 17.02 -9.25
N ASN A 109 3.09 17.69 -8.78
CA ASN A 109 3.10 18.63 -7.65
C ASN A 109 2.51 18.07 -6.33
N PRO A 110 3.04 16.94 -5.82
CA PRO A 110 2.63 16.48 -4.49
C PRO A 110 2.99 17.51 -3.43
N SER A 111 2.15 17.64 -2.40
CA SER A 111 2.56 18.33 -1.18
C SER A 111 3.74 17.59 -0.53
N GLU A 112 4.50 18.29 0.31
CA GLU A 112 5.56 17.64 1.09
C GLU A 112 4.99 16.50 1.95
N SER A 113 3.79 16.69 2.53
CA SER A 113 3.12 15.66 3.31
C SER A 113 2.77 14.42 2.47
N ALA A 114 2.28 14.60 1.24
CA ALA A 114 1.95 13.50 0.34
C ALA A 114 3.22 12.74 -0.10
N LEU A 115 4.30 13.46 -0.40
CA LEU A 115 5.59 12.85 -0.72
C LEU A 115 6.16 12.06 0.46
N MET A 116 6.11 12.64 1.66
CA MET A 116 6.52 11.95 2.89
C MET A 116 5.73 10.66 3.12
N ARG A 117 4.41 10.70 2.91
CA ARG A 117 3.55 9.52 3.00
C ARG A 117 3.97 8.45 2.01
N ALA A 118 4.11 8.78 0.74
CA ALA A 118 4.50 7.84 -0.31
C ALA A 118 5.84 7.16 -0.02
N VAL A 119 6.84 7.95 0.42
CA VAL A 119 8.14 7.39 0.82
C VAL A 119 8.03 6.47 2.03
N MET A 120 7.22 6.84 3.01
CA MET A 120 7.00 6.02 4.21
C MET A 120 6.27 4.72 3.87
N GLU A 121 5.25 4.77 3.02
CA GLU A 121 4.51 3.58 2.55
C GLU A 121 5.42 2.64 1.76
N LEU A 122 6.26 3.15 0.86
CA LEU A 122 7.27 2.33 0.17
C LEU A 122 8.23 1.65 1.15
N HIS A 123 8.69 2.39 2.17
CA HIS A 123 9.54 1.82 3.20
C HIS A 123 8.82 0.71 3.98
N LEU A 124 7.60 0.94 4.43
CA LEU A 124 6.84 -0.05 5.21
C LEU A 124 6.46 -1.27 4.38
N LEU A 125 6.09 -1.10 3.10
CA LEU A 125 5.90 -2.21 2.17
C LEU A 125 7.19 -3.04 2.01
N SER A 126 8.36 -2.39 1.97
CA SER A 126 9.65 -3.10 1.85
C SER A 126 10.01 -3.95 3.07
N LEU A 127 9.32 -3.76 4.20
CA LEU A 127 9.50 -4.56 5.41
C LEU A 127 8.54 -5.76 5.49
N CYS A 128 7.54 -5.83 4.63
CA CYS A 128 6.52 -6.88 4.69
C CYS A 128 7.04 -8.23 4.18
N ASN A 129 6.56 -9.34 4.71
CA ASN A 129 6.98 -10.68 4.27
C ASN A 129 6.33 -11.11 2.97
N HIS A 130 5.08 -10.71 2.75
CA HIS A 130 4.32 -10.97 1.53
C HIS A 130 3.87 -9.64 0.94
N LEU A 131 3.79 -9.55 -0.37
CA LEU A 131 3.27 -8.39 -1.07
C LEU A 131 2.07 -8.79 -1.95
N VAL A 132 0.99 -8.02 -1.89
CA VAL A 132 -0.17 -8.10 -2.81
C VAL A 132 -0.35 -6.73 -3.42
N VAL A 133 -0.01 -6.57 -4.70
CA VAL A 133 0.21 -5.24 -5.29
C VAL A 133 -0.55 -5.06 -6.60
N THR A 134 -0.88 -3.80 -6.90
CA THR A 134 -1.50 -3.44 -8.17
C THR A 134 -0.56 -3.76 -9.35
N PRO A 135 -1.01 -4.49 -10.39
CA PRO A 135 -0.20 -4.75 -11.57
C PRO A 135 0.14 -3.46 -12.33
N ASN A 136 1.31 -3.44 -12.97
CA ASN A 136 1.81 -2.33 -13.79
C ASN A 136 1.89 -0.94 -13.12
N SER A 137 1.67 -0.85 -11.79
CA SER A 137 1.88 0.39 -11.06
C SER A 137 3.36 0.58 -10.75
N ARG A 138 3.91 1.73 -11.13
CA ARG A 138 5.31 2.11 -10.82
C ARG A 138 5.59 2.08 -9.31
N PHE A 139 4.60 2.46 -8.50
CA PHE A 139 4.70 2.39 -7.04
C PHE A 139 4.86 0.94 -6.57
N SER A 140 4.03 0.02 -7.09
CA SER A 140 4.19 -1.42 -6.84
C SER A 140 5.56 -1.93 -7.27
N THR A 141 6.03 -1.56 -8.46
CA THR A 141 7.34 -1.97 -8.98
C THR A 141 8.47 -1.53 -8.05
N VAL A 142 8.42 -0.30 -7.55
CA VAL A 142 9.40 0.20 -6.59
C VAL A 142 9.29 -0.55 -5.26
N ALA A 143 8.08 -0.74 -4.72
CA ALA A 143 7.88 -1.47 -3.47
C ALA A 143 8.44 -2.90 -3.53
N VAL A 144 8.17 -3.62 -4.62
CA VAL A 144 8.71 -4.97 -4.88
C VAL A 144 10.24 -4.92 -5.01
N GLY A 145 10.78 -3.97 -5.78
CA GLY A 145 12.22 -3.84 -5.96
C GLY A 145 13.00 -3.44 -4.69
N LEU A 146 12.36 -2.76 -3.75
CA LEU A 146 12.95 -2.42 -2.45
C LEU A 146 12.89 -3.58 -1.45
N ASN A 147 11.95 -4.50 -1.61
CA ASN A 147 11.73 -5.60 -0.67
C ASN A 147 12.66 -6.79 -0.97
N THR A 148 13.86 -6.77 -0.38
CA THR A 148 14.86 -7.84 -0.54
C THR A 148 14.57 -9.09 0.27
N ASN A 149 13.62 -9.06 1.21
CA ASN A 149 13.28 -10.18 2.10
C ASN A 149 11.86 -10.73 1.81
N CYS A 150 11.30 -10.42 0.64
CA CYS A 150 9.95 -10.80 0.26
C CYS A 150 9.87 -12.31 -0.02
N ARG A 151 8.93 -12.99 0.62
CA ARG A 151 8.66 -14.43 0.43
C ARG A 151 7.77 -14.69 -0.77
N SER A 152 6.81 -13.82 -1.05
CA SER A 152 5.95 -13.93 -2.22
C SER A 152 5.39 -12.57 -2.63
N VAL A 153 5.20 -12.41 -3.95
CA VAL A 153 4.54 -11.24 -4.55
C VAL A 153 3.37 -11.74 -5.38
N GLU A 154 2.16 -11.31 -5.03
CA GLU A 154 0.92 -11.56 -5.75
C GLU A 154 0.42 -10.26 -6.38
N TYR A 155 -0.28 -10.36 -7.51
CA TYR A 155 -0.83 -9.22 -8.22
C TYR A 155 -2.35 -9.32 -8.29
N PHE A 156 -3.04 -8.19 -8.12
CA PHE A 156 -4.48 -8.12 -8.38
C PHE A 156 -4.79 -8.47 -9.84
N SER A 157 -5.95 -9.11 -10.08
CA SER A 157 -6.41 -9.58 -11.40
C SER A 157 -7.84 -9.17 -11.71
#